data_AF-A0A1S2QJZ3-F1
#
_entry.id   AF-A0A1S2QJZ3-F1
#
_cell.length_a   1.000
_cell.length_b   1.000
_cell.length_c   1.000
_cell.angle_alpha   90.00
_cell.angle_beta   90.00
_cell.angle_gamma   90.00
#
_symmetry.space_group_name_H-M   'P 1'
#
loop_
_entity.id
_entity.type
_entity.pdbx_description
1 polymer ?
#
loop_
_entity_poly.entity_id
_entity_poly.type
_entity_poly.pdbx_seq_one_letter_code
_entity_poly.pdbx_strand_id
1 'polypeptide(L)'
;MRRCQATAIRPSVIPDLAGVCTLDGLAERLTLLRQDAGSPSYTTITRRIGAARAARGVPAEERAPGRITVYDCFRTGRRRMDVELLSDIVQALGADPGPWRRAHRAASGPALPLPSTVRRR
;
A
#
# COMPACT_ATOMS: atom_id res chain seq x y z
N MET A 1 -4.78 -29.86 13.69
CA MET A 1 -3.62 -29.78 12.77
C MET A 1 -3.22 -28.32 12.60
N ARG A 2 -2.14 -27.90 13.27
CA ARG A 2 -1.69 -26.50 13.40
C ARG A 2 -0.81 -26.17 12.19
N ARG A 3 -1.18 -25.17 11.38
CA ARG A 3 -0.32 -24.67 10.29
C ARG A 3 0.78 -23.81 10.89
N CYS A 4 1.94 -24.42 11.14
CA CYS A 4 3.20 -23.73 11.38
C CYS A 4 3.62 -23.04 10.09
N GLN A 5 3.23 -21.77 9.90
CA GLN A 5 3.75 -20.96 8.81
C GLN A 5 5.10 -20.41 9.28
N ALA A 6 6.17 -21.10 8.87
CA ALA A 6 7.52 -20.57 8.93
C ALA A 6 7.57 -19.31 8.06
N THR A 7 7.76 -18.16 8.72
CA THR A 7 7.97 -16.85 8.11
C THR A 7 9.33 -16.84 7.40
N ALA A 8 9.42 -17.51 6.26
CA ALA A 8 10.48 -17.23 5.30
C ALA A 8 10.14 -15.86 4.70
N ILE A 9 10.88 -14.83 5.12
CA ILE A 9 10.87 -13.51 4.51
C ILE A 9 11.41 -13.72 3.09
N ARG A 10 10.54 -14.10 2.15
CA ARG A 10 10.89 -14.08 0.73
C ARG A 10 11.12 -12.60 0.37
N PRO A 11 12.19 -12.24 -0.34
CA PRO A 11 12.27 -10.93 -0.96
C PRO A 11 11.15 -10.88 -2.01
N SER A 12 10.01 -10.31 -1.63
CA SER A 12 8.84 -10.21 -2.50
C SER A 12 9.22 -9.32 -3.67
N VAL A 13 9.03 -9.85 -4.87
CA VAL A 13 9.29 -9.19 -6.15
C VAL A 13 8.55 -7.86 -6.13
N ILE A 14 9.27 -6.76 -6.27
CA ILE A 14 8.65 -5.43 -6.40
C ILE A 14 7.72 -5.55 -7.62
N PRO A 15 6.39 -5.48 -7.47
CA PRO A 15 5.50 -5.50 -8.62
C PRO A 15 5.87 -4.31 -9.49
N ASP A 16 5.85 -4.49 -10.81
CA ASP A 16 6.17 -3.39 -11.71
C ASP A 16 5.20 -2.22 -11.47
N LEU A 17 5.72 -1.17 -10.84
CA LEU A 17 5.02 0.08 -10.59
C LEU A 17 5.22 1.07 -11.75
N ALA A 18 5.96 0.70 -12.80
CA ALA A 18 6.13 1.55 -13.98
C ALA A 18 4.76 1.83 -14.61
N GLY A 19 4.47 3.12 -14.81
CA GLY A 19 3.22 3.56 -15.40
C GLY A 19 2.02 3.64 -14.45
N VAL A 20 2.16 3.29 -13.16
CA VAL A 20 1.09 3.49 -12.18
C VAL A 20 1.00 4.97 -11.81
N CYS A 21 0.02 5.65 -12.40
CA CYS A 21 -0.24 7.08 -12.20
C CYS A 21 -1.63 7.36 -11.61
N THR A 22 -2.33 6.34 -11.12
CA THR A 22 -3.65 6.46 -10.48
C THR A 22 -3.67 5.74 -9.12
N LEU A 23 -4.52 6.23 -8.21
CA LEU A 23 -4.72 5.59 -6.90
C LEU A 23 -5.34 4.19 -7.03
N ASP A 24 -6.15 3.97 -8.07
CA ASP A 24 -6.74 2.67 -8.37
C ASP A 24 -5.68 1.67 -8.83
N GLY A 25 -4.77 2.08 -9.72
CA GLY A 25 -3.63 1.26 -10.11
C GLY A 25 -2.73 0.90 -8.93
N LEU A 26 -2.54 1.83 -7.99
CA LEU A 26 -1.82 1.54 -6.74
C LEU A 26 -2.54 0.48 -5.88
N ALA A 27 -3.87 0.58 -5.71
CA ALA A 27 -4.66 -0.39 -4.96
C ALA A 27 -4.62 -1.80 -5.59
N GLU A 28 -4.65 -1.88 -6.94
CA GLU A 28 -4.48 -3.12 -7.67
C GLU A 28 -3.10 -3.74 -7.42
N ARG A 29 -2.03 -2.94 -7.54
CA ARG A 29 -0.66 -3.43 -7.28
C ARG A 29 -0.51 -3.87 -5.82
N LEU A 30 -1.12 -3.15 -4.88
CA LEU A 30 -1.09 -3.51 -3.45
C LEU A 30 -1.77 -4.86 -3.20
N THR A 31 -2.85 -5.14 -3.95
CA THR A 31 -3.53 -6.43 -3.91
C THR A 31 -2.64 -7.55 -4.46
N LEU A 32 -1.93 -7.31 -5.57
CA LEU A 32 -0.96 -8.27 -6.11
C LEU A 32 0.19 -8.54 -5.12
N LEU A 33 0.75 -7.50 -4.50
CA LEU A 33 1.79 -7.64 -3.48
C LEU A 33 1.29 -8.50 -2.30
N ARG A 34 0.05 -8.27 -1.85
CA ARG A 34 -0.56 -9.08 -0.79
C ARG A 34 -0.71 -10.54 -1.22
N GLN A 35 -1.08 -10.81 -2.48
CA GLN A 35 -1.19 -12.18 -2.99
C GLN A 35 0.17 -12.88 -3.02
N ASP A 36 1.22 -12.20 -3.51
CA ASP A 36 2.59 -12.72 -3.53
C ASP A 36 3.11 -13.02 -2.11
N ALA A 37 2.77 -12.16 -1.14
CA ALA A 37 3.08 -12.34 0.28
C ALA A 37 2.27 -13.46 0.97
N GLY A 38 1.49 -14.27 0.23
CA GLY A 38 0.71 -15.38 0.76
C GLY A 38 -0.69 -15.02 1.27
N SER A 39 -1.23 -13.88 0.82
CA SER A 39 -2.58 -13.41 1.17
C SER A 39 -2.87 -13.29 2.68
N PRO A 40 -2.02 -12.61 3.48
CA PRO A 40 -2.24 -12.45 4.92
C PRO A 40 -3.58 -11.75 5.20
N SER A 41 -4.26 -12.12 6.30
CA SER A 41 -5.51 -11.48 6.70
C SER A 41 -5.31 -10.00 7.07
N TYR A 42 -6.35 -9.16 6.95
CA TYR A 42 -6.24 -7.74 7.32
C TYR A 42 -5.85 -7.55 8.80
N THR A 43 -6.31 -8.42 9.69
CA THR A 43 -5.89 -8.45 11.10
C THR A 43 -4.41 -8.79 11.28
N THR A 44 -3.87 -9.64 10.40
CA THR A 44 -2.42 -9.93 10.40
C THR A 44 -1.63 -8.72 9.94
N ILE A 45 -2.12 -8.01 8.92
CA ILE A 45 -1.51 -6.79 8.40
C ILE A 45 -1.51 -5.70 9.48
N THR A 46 -2.64 -5.43 10.14
CA THR A 46 -2.71 -4.42 11.22
C THR A 46 -1.74 -4.73 12.37
N ARG A 47 -1.62 -6.01 12.76
CA ARG A 47 -0.66 -6.43 13.79
C ARG A 47 0.79 -6.21 13.37
N ARG A 48 1.13 -6.53 12.11
CA ARG A 48 2.49 -6.31 11.57
C ARG A 48 2.82 -4.81 11.48
N ILE A 49 1.87 -3.98 11.09
CA ILE A 49 2.01 -2.51 11.10
C ILE A 49 2.26 -2.02 12.53
N GLY A 50 1.48 -2.49 13.50
CA GLY A 50 1.67 -2.14 14.91
C GLY A 50 3.07 -2.49 15.43
N ALA A 51 3.59 -3.67 15.04
CA ALA A 51 4.96 -4.07 15.37
C ALA A 51 6.01 -3.18 14.69
N ALA A 52 5.83 -2.84 13.41
CA ALA A 52 6.73 -1.95 12.68
C ALA A 52 6.76 -0.54 13.29
N ARG A 53 5.60 0.01 13.66
CA ARG A 53 5.48 1.31 14.33
C ARG A 53 6.04 1.28 15.75
N ALA A 54 5.85 0.20 16.49
CA ALA A 54 6.46 0.01 17.81
C ALA A 54 8.00 0.05 17.72
N ALA A 55 8.58 -0.62 16.72
CA ALA A 55 10.03 -0.59 16.49
C ALA A 55 10.57 0.80 16.15
N ARG A 56 9.72 1.69 15.62
CA ARG A 56 10.04 3.11 15.36
C ARG A 56 9.78 4.02 16.57
N GLY A 57 9.29 3.49 17.69
CA GLY A 57 9.00 4.28 18.91
C GLY A 57 7.66 5.00 18.92
N VAL A 58 6.74 4.69 18.01
CA VAL A 58 5.37 5.29 18.00
C VAL A 58 4.62 4.89 19.28
N PRO A 59 3.83 5.78 19.92
CA PRO A 59 3.05 5.47 21.12
C PRO A 59 1.93 4.46 20.86
N ALA A 60 1.51 3.73 21.90
CA ALA A 60 0.62 2.57 21.77
C ALA A 60 -0.73 2.91 21.13
N GLU A 61 -1.31 4.07 21.44
CA GLU A 61 -2.54 4.57 20.83
C GLU A 61 -2.44 4.81 19.31
N GLU A 62 -1.25 5.09 18.77
CA GLU A 62 -1.04 5.47 17.37
C GLU A 62 -0.45 4.32 16.52
N ARG A 63 -0.10 3.20 17.14
CA ARG A 63 0.53 2.05 16.46
C ARG A 63 -0.40 1.30 15.52
N ALA A 64 -1.66 1.15 15.89
CA ALA A 64 -2.57 0.24 15.18
C ALA A 64 -3.58 1.05 14.34
N PRO A 65 -3.44 1.05 13.01
CA PRO A 65 -4.52 1.59 12.17
C PRO A 65 -5.77 0.72 12.29
N GLY A 66 -6.93 1.35 12.14
CA GLY A 66 -8.20 0.64 12.10
C GLY A 66 -8.23 -0.39 10.96
N ARG A 67 -8.82 -1.57 11.22
CA ARG A 67 -8.96 -2.65 10.22
C ARG A 67 -9.68 -2.17 8.96
N ILE A 68 -10.68 -1.32 9.12
CA ILE A 68 -11.46 -0.74 8.01
C ILE A 68 -10.54 0.15 7.15
N THR A 69 -9.72 1.00 7.77
CA THR A 69 -8.76 1.86 7.06
C THR A 69 -7.75 1.04 6.26
N VAL A 70 -7.25 -0.07 6.83
CA VAL A 70 -6.36 -0.98 6.09
C VAL A 70 -7.10 -1.62 4.93
N TYR A 71 -8.32 -2.13 5.14
CA TYR A 71 -9.14 -2.70 4.08
C TYR A 71 -9.41 -1.69 2.95
N ASP A 72 -9.66 -0.44 3.31
CA ASP A 72 -9.94 0.64 2.38
C ASP A 72 -8.76 0.96 1.44
N CYS A 73 -7.51 0.72 1.86
CA CYS A 73 -6.34 0.89 1.01
C CYS A 73 -6.27 -0.12 -0.16
N PHE A 74 -6.97 -1.26 -0.04
CA PHE A 74 -7.04 -2.26 -1.12
C PHE A 74 -8.24 -2.02 -2.06
N ARG A 75 -9.09 -1.03 -1.78
CA ARG A 75 -10.29 -0.77 -2.56
C ARG A 75 -10.04 0.35 -3.58
N THR A 76 -10.44 0.11 -4.82
CA THR A 76 -10.46 1.11 -5.90
C THR A 76 -11.63 2.10 -5.73
N GLY A 77 -11.60 3.23 -6.45
CA GLY A 77 -12.59 4.31 -6.37
C GLY A 77 -12.30 5.34 -5.28
N ARG A 78 -11.10 5.35 -4.70
CA ARG A 78 -10.72 6.29 -3.63
C ARG A 78 -10.14 7.57 -4.21
N ARG A 79 -10.64 8.71 -3.73
CA ARG A 79 -10.08 10.04 -4.05
C ARG A 79 -8.83 10.38 -3.22
N ARG A 80 -8.59 9.69 -2.10
CA ARG A 80 -7.44 9.94 -1.21
C ARG A 80 -6.95 8.61 -0.62
N MET A 81 -5.64 8.42 -0.64
CA MET A 81 -4.92 7.32 0.02
C MET A 81 -3.84 7.94 0.88
N ASP A 82 -3.71 7.51 2.13
CA ASP A 82 -2.66 7.97 3.03
C ASP A 82 -1.32 7.29 2.67
N VAL A 83 -0.28 8.09 2.44
CA VAL A 83 1.04 7.61 1.99
C VAL A 83 1.82 6.93 3.12
N GLU A 84 1.64 7.35 4.37
CA GLU A 84 2.27 6.72 5.53
C GLU A 84 1.65 5.35 5.78
N LEU A 85 0.31 5.28 5.73
CA LEU A 85 -0.39 4.00 5.84
C LEU A 85 -0.03 3.04 4.71
N LEU A 86 0.04 3.52 3.47
CA LEU A 86 0.52 2.72 2.33
C LEU A 86 1.91 2.15 2.60
N SER A 87 2.82 2.99 3.07
CA SER A 87 4.22 2.60 3.33
C SER A 87 4.31 1.55 4.44
N ASP A 88 3.51 1.69 5.49
CA ASP A 88 3.45 0.72 6.57
C ASP A 88 2.87 -0.62 6.11
N ILE A 89 1.85 -0.61 5.24
CA ILE A 89 1.30 -1.84 4.65
C ILE A 89 2.36 -2.54 3.80
N VAL A 90 3.05 -1.80 2.92
CA VAL A 90 4.09 -2.33 2.04
C VAL A 90 5.24 -2.95 2.85
N GLN A 91 5.68 -2.27 3.91
CA GLN A 91 6.71 -2.82 4.80
C GLN A 91 6.21 -4.05 5.57
N ALA A 92 4.95 -4.06 6.02
CA ALA A 92 4.34 -5.22 6.68
C ALA A 92 4.16 -6.44 5.75
N LEU A 93 4.09 -6.20 4.44
CA LEU A 93 4.11 -7.22 3.39
C LEU A 93 5.54 -7.62 2.97
N GLY A 94 6.57 -6.92 3.45
CA GLY A 94 7.98 -7.27 3.23
C GLY A 94 8.61 -6.63 1.99
N ALA A 95 8.01 -5.58 1.43
CA ALA A 95 8.55 -4.83 0.30
C ALA A 95 9.09 -3.45 0.72
N ASP A 96 9.92 -2.85 -0.14
CA ASP A 96 10.44 -1.48 0.08
C ASP A 96 9.34 -0.43 -0.19
N PRO A 97 9.01 0.45 0.78
CA PRO A 97 8.05 1.52 0.57
C PRO A 97 8.53 2.62 -0.40
N GLY A 98 9.83 2.73 -0.69
CA GLY A 98 10.38 3.79 -1.56
C GLY A 98 9.69 3.94 -2.93
N PRO A 99 9.63 2.88 -3.77
CA PRO A 99 8.89 2.87 -5.03
C PRO A 99 7.41 3.23 -4.90
N TRP A 100 6.76 2.77 -3.84
CA TRP A 100 5.34 3.01 -3.59
C TRP A 100 5.05 4.46 -3.22
N ARG A 101 5.91 5.09 -2.42
CA ARG A 101 5.83 6.53 -2.13
C ARG A 101 5.99 7.37 -3.40
N ARG A 102 6.89 6.98 -4.30
CA ARG A 102 7.08 7.66 -5.60
C ARG A 102 5.84 7.53 -6.50
N ALA A 103 5.29 6.32 -6.63
CA ALA A 103 4.08 6.08 -7.39
C ALA A 103 2.86 6.81 -6.80
N HIS A 104 2.70 6.83 -5.47
CA HIS A 104 1.67 7.60 -4.78
C HIS A 104 1.78 9.09 -5.06
N ARG A 105 2.99 9.64 -5.06
CA ARG A 105 3.24 11.04 -5.41
C ARG A 105 2.87 11.34 -6.86
N ALA A 106 3.19 10.44 -7.79
CA ALA A 106 2.79 10.58 -9.20
C ALA A 106 1.27 10.51 -9.37
N ALA A 107 0.58 9.66 -8.60
CA ALA A 107 -0.87 9.51 -8.63
C ALA A 107 -1.65 10.60 -7.88
N SER A 108 -1.03 11.22 -6.87
CA SER A 108 -1.64 12.26 -6.02
C SER A 108 -1.26 13.67 -6.44
N GLY A 109 -0.26 13.83 -7.31
CA GLY A 109 0.01 15.09 -7.97
C GLY A 109 -1.27 15.60 -8.65
N PRO A 110 -1.44 16.92 -8.82
CA PRO A 110 -2.53 17.40 -9.65
C PRO A 110 -2.42 16.65 -10.97
N ALA A 111 -3.47 15.93 -11.36
CA ALA A 111 -3.63 15.54 -12.74
C ALA A 111 -3.43 16.84 -13.51
N LEU A 112 -2.25 17.03 -14.12
CA LEU A 112 -2.02 18.19 -14.94
C LEU A 112 -3.21 18.15 -15.90
N PRO A 113 -4.10 19.15 -15.91
CA PRO A 113 -5.13 19.18 -16.92
C PRO A 113 -4.34 19.09 -18.22
N LEU A 114 -4.52 17.97 -18.95
CA LEU A 114 -4.05 17.88 -20.32
C LEU A 114 -4.52 19.19 -20.96
N PRO A 115 -3.68 19.95 -21.68
CA PRO A 115 -4.17 21.08 -22.43
C PRO A 115 -5.24 20.50 -23.36
N SER A 116 -6.50 20.77 -23.04
CA SER A 116 -7.64 20.44 -23.87
C SER A 116 -7.36 21.14 -25.18
N THR A 117 -6.87 20.39 -26.16
CA THR A 117 -6.57 20.90 -27.49
C THR A 117 -7.88 21.47 -27.99
N VAL A 118 -7.93 22.80 -28.02
CA VAL A 118 -9.01 23.60 -28.57
C VAL A 118 -9.33 23.03 -29.94
N ARG A 119 -10.49 22.37 -30.05
CA ARG A 119 -11.07 22.06 -31.34
C ARG A 119 -11.68 23.37 -31.85
N ARG A 120 -10.88 24.16 -32.56
CA ARG A 120 -11.41 25.25 -33.39
C ARG A 120 -12.32 24.63 -34.45
N ARG A 121 -13.55 25.12 -34.54
CA ARG A 121 -14.35 25.12 -35.77
C ARG A 121 -14.31 26.53 -36.34
#